data_AF-A0A971NEX3-F1
#
_entry.id   AF-A0A971NEX3-F1
#
_cell.length_a   1.000
_cell.length_b   1.000
_cell.length_c   1.000
_cell.angle_alpha   90.00
_cell.angle_beta   90.00
_cell.angle_gamma   90.00
#
_symmetry.space_group_name_H-M   'P 1'
#
loop_
_entity.id
_entity.type
_entity.pdbx_description
1 polymer ?
#
loop_
_entity_poly.entity_id
_entity_poly.type
_entity_poly.pdbx_seq_one_letter_code
_entity_poly.pdbx_strand_id
1 'polypeptide(L)' 'MVDPYLKLVIPGNDYTLEISEKSPGVLLLEMVPHENAQHDGGYVEVQSSVLLDMLSKIVGKRSIL' A
#
# COMPACT_ATOMS: atom_id res chain seq x y z
N MET A 1 13.79 9.79 2.58
CA MET A 1 12.67 8.90 2.24
C MET A 1 11.49 9.32 3.10
N VAL A 2 10.29 9.43 2.53
CA VAL A 2 9.08 9.73 3.31
C VAL A 2 8.70 8.45 4.05
N ASP A 3 8.52 8.51 5.36
CA ASP A 3 8.06 7.34 6.11
C ASP A 3 6.65 6.95 5.63
N PRO A 4 6.40 5.67 5.30
CA PRO A 4 5.10 5.27 4.79
C PRO A 4 4.04 5.37 5.89
N TYR A 5 2.86 5.87 5.51
CA TYR A 5 1.72 6.03 6.41
C TYR A 5 1.13 4.67 6.84
N LEU A 6 1.30 3.64 6.01
CA LEU A 6 0.84 2.29 6.30
C LEU A 6 1.81 1.26 5.72
N LYS A 7 2.16 0.26 6.54
CA LYS A 7 2.86 -0.95 6.10
C LYS A 7 1.95 -2.16 6.30
N LEU A 8 1.71 -2.90 5.24
CA LEU A 8 0.92 -4.13 5.24
C LEU A 8 1.89 -5.31 5.09
N VAL A 9 2.20 -5.94 6.23
CA VAL A 9 3.01 -7.16 6.27
C VAL A 9 2.05 -8.35 6.22
N ILE A 10 2.16 -9.17 5.18
CA ILE A 10 1.37 -10.41 5.05
C ILE A 10 2.23 -11.57 5.57
N PRO A 11 1.85 -12.24 6.68
CA PRO A 11 2.62 -13.36 7.22
C PRO A 11 2.79 -14.46 6.17
N GLY A 12 4.03 -14.92 5.96
CA GLY A 12 4.37 -15.93 4.94
C GLY A 12 4.50 -15.39 3.51
N ASN A 13 4.42 -14.06 3.32
CA ASN A 13 4.80 -13.39 2.08
C ASN A 13 6.20 -12.78 2.24
N ASP A 14 6.99 -12.78 1.17
CA ASP A 14 8.35 -12.21 1.14
C ASP A 14 8.34 -10.70 0.85
N TYR A 15 7.15 -10.11 0.68
CA TYR A 15 6.95 -8.70 0.38
C TYR A 15 6.06 -8.01 1.41
N THR A 16 6.41 -6.76 1.73
CA THR A 16 5.57 -5.79 2.43
C THR A 16 4.99 -4.82 1.40
N LEU A 17 3.70 -4.54 1.49
CA LEU A 17 3.10 -3.43 0.77
C LEU A 17 3.23 -2.15 1.62
N GLU A 18 3.97 -1.18 1.13
CA GLU A 18 4.11 0.14 1.74
C GLU A 18 3.24 1.16 1.01
N ILE A 19 2.52 1.98 1.78
CA ILE A 19 1.65 3.05 1.24
C ILE A 19 2.14 4.38 1.77
N SER A 20 2.51 5.28 0.85
CA SER A 20 2.95 6.65 1.15
C SER A 20 2.18 7.67 0.31
N GLU A 21 2.13 8.92 0.75
CA GLU A 21 1.57 10.04 -0.03
C GLU A 21 2.71 10.72 -0.79
N LYS A 22 2.64 10.73 -2.12
CA LYS A 22 3.64 11.36 -2.98
C LYS A 22 3.36 12.85 -3.17
N SER A 23 2.09 13.19 -3.28
CA SER A 23 1.56 14.54 -3.38
C SER A 23 0.11 14.55 -2.89
N PRO A 24 -0.48 15.72 -2.56
CA PRO A 24 -1.84 15.78 -2.02
C PRO A 24 -2.85 14.97 -2.82
N GLY A 25 -3.39 13.91 -2.22
CA GLY A 25 -4.38 13.02 -2.83
C GLY A 25 -3.83 11.93 -3.75
N VAL A 26 -2.51 11.86 -3.96
CA VAL A 26 -1.84 10.82 -4.75
C VAL A 26 -1.05 9.89 -3.83
N LEU A 27 -1.44 8.61 -3.83
CA LEU A 27 -0.78 7.58 -3.05
C LEU A 27 0.17 6.77 -3.94
N LEU A 28 1.34 6.51 -3.38
CA LEU A 28 2.31 5.57 -3.91
C LEU A 28 2.18 4.26 -3.14
N LEU A 29 1.94 3.17 -3.87
CA LEU A 29 1.90 1.81 -3.34
C LEU A 29 3.13 1.08 -3.86
N GLU A 30 3.99 0.63 -2.96
CA GLU A 30 5.26 0.00 -3.28
C GLU A 30 5.35 -1.39 -2.65
N MET A 31 5.73 -2.41 -3.42
CA MET A 31 6.03 -3.73 -2.90
C MET A 31 7.51 -3.82 -2.56
N VAL A 32 7.82 -3.82 -1.27
CA VAL A 32 9.18 -3.86 -0.75
C VAL A 32 9.51 -5.29 -0.30
N PRO A 33 10.55 -5.94 -0.84
CA PRO A 33 10.96 -7.26 -0.38
C PRO A 33 11.53 -7.21 1.04
N HIS A 34 11.30 -8.26 1.85
CA HIS A 34 11.78 -8.35 3.23
C HIS A 34 13.30 -8.52 3.34
N GLU A 35 13.92 -9.14 2.34
CA GLU A 35 15.38 -9.34 2.27
C GLU A 35 15.95 -8.69 1.00
N ASN A 36 17.28 -8.56 0.94
CA ASN A 36 18.10 -8.09 -0.19
C ASN A 36 17.96 -8.96 -1.48
N ALA A 37 16.77 -9.48 -1.76
CA ALA A 37 16.46 -10.05 -3.05
C ALA A 37 16.59 -8.92 -4.08
N GLN A 38 17.53 -9.10 -5.02
CA GLN A 38 17.65 -8.34 -6.27
C GLN A 38 16.46 -8.60 -7.18
N HIS A 39 15.24 -8.42 -6.67
CA HIS A 39 14.04 -8.39 -7.48
C HIS A 39 13.52 -6.97 -7.44
N ASP A 40 13.41 -6.35 -8.62
CA ASP A 40 12.78 -5.05 -8.79
C ASP A 40 11.36 -5.12 -8.21
N GLY A 41 11.19 -4.58 -7.00
CA GLY A 41 9.88 -4.35 -6.42
C GLY A 41 9.10 -3.42 -7.36
N GLY A 42 7.89 -3.84 -7.72
CA GLY A 42 7.00 -3.00 -8.52
C GLY A 42 6.33 -1.95 -7.65
N TYR A 43 6.14 -0.74 -8.20
CA TYR A 43 5.30 0.28 -7.60
C TYR A 43 4.14 0.66 -8.53
N VAL A 44 3.05 1.11 -7.95
CA VAL A 44 1.89 1.68 -8.67
C VAL A 44 1.47 2.97 -7.98
N GLU A 45 1.24 4.00 -8.78
CA GLU A 45 0.63 5.25 -8.31
C GLU A 45 -0.88 5.21 -8.53
N VAL A 46 -1.64 5.50 -7.48
CA VAL A 46 -3.11 5.53 -7.55
C VAL A 46 -3.64 6.79 -6.90
N GLN A 47 -4.78 7.28 -7.39
CA GLN A 47 -5.51 8.32 -6.67
C GLN A 47 -6.10 7.76 -5.38
N SER A 48 -6.04 8.53 -4.31
CA SER A 48 -6.55 8.13 -2.98
C SER A 48 -8.01 7.69 -3.02
N SER A 49 -8.84 8.36 -3.81
CA SER A 49 -10.25 8.05 -4.01
C SER A 49 -10.48 6.64 -4.58
N VAL A 50 -9.62 6.21 -5.50
CA VAL A 50 -9.70 4.88 -6.12
C VAL A 50 -9.32 3.80 -5.11
N LEU A 51 -8.24 4.01 -4.35
CA LEU A 51 -7.83 3.07 -3.30
C LEU A 51 -8.93 2.91 -2.24
N LEU A 52 -9.51 4.01 -1.77
CA LEU A 52 -10.59 4.00 -0.78
C LEU A 52 -11.84 3.27 -1.30
N ASP A 53 -12.21 3.48 -2.57
CA ASP A 53 -13.32 2.75 -3.20
C ASP A 53 -13.03 1.24 -3.25
N MET A 54 -11.82 0.83 -3.65
CA MET A 54 -11.39 -0.57 -3.65
C MET A 54 -11.42 -1.19 -2.24
N LEU A 55 -10.87 -0.51 -1.24
CA LEU A 55 -10.88 -0.99 0.14
C LEU A 55 -12.30 -1.11 0.69
N SER A 56 -13.19 -0.17 0.35
CA SER A 56 -14.59 -0.22 0.78
C SER A 56 -15.34 -1.44 0.23
N LYS A 57 -14.94 -1.91 -0.97
CA LYS A 57 -15.49 -3.11 -1.61
C LYS A 57 -14.95 -4.39 -1.00
N ILE A 58 -13.68 -4.41 -0.57
CA ILE A 58 -12.99 -5.61 -0.07
C ILE A 58 -13.28 -5.85 1.42
N VAL A 59 -13.12 -4.83 2.26
CA VAL A 59 -13.26 -4.96 3.73
C VAL A 59 -14.75 -5.08 4.13
N GLY A 60 -15.65 -4.80 3.18
CA GLY A 60 -17.06 -4.57 3.43
C GLY A 60 -17.24 -3.29 4.26
N LYS A 61 -18.40 -2.63 4.12
CA LYS A 61 -18.75 -1.50 4.99
C LYS A 61 -18.91 -1.98 6.44
N ARG A 62 -17.82 -2.24 7.16
CA ARG A 62 -17.86 -2.17 8.62
C ARG A 62 -17.91 -0.70 8.94
N SER A 63 -19.12 -0.20 9.18
CA SER A 63 -19.34 1.07 9.86
C SER A 63 -18.46 1.08 11.11
N ILE A 64 -17.41 1.90 11.07
CA ILE A 64 -16.71 2.32 12.27
C ILE A 64 -17.66 3.37 12.87
N LEU A 65 -18.58 2.90 13.71
CA LEU A 65 -19.37 3.74 14.60
C LEU A 65 -18.49 4.18 15.76
#